data_AF-A0A971H4Z2-F1
#
_entry.id   AF-A0A971H4Z2-F1
#
_cell.length_a   1.000
_cell.length_b   1.000
_cell.length_c   1.000
_cell.angle_alpha   90.00
_cell.angle_beta   90.00
_cell.angle_gamma   90.00
#
_symmetry.space_group_name_H-M   'P 1'
#
loop_
_entity.id
_entity.type
_entity.pdbx_description
1 polymer ?
#
loop_
_entity_poly.entity_id
_entity_poly.type
_entity_poly.pdbx_seq_one_letter_code
_entity_poly.pdbx_strand_id
1 'polypeptide(L)' 'MNQRYIVITDDKFSEPMSKEEAIKLVKDYDSKGIVGYIVSEEEGNKIKEPSNFNEPKWK' A
#
# COMPACT_ATOMS: atom_id res chain seq x y z
N MET A 1 -15.93 10.96 7.62
CA MET A 1 -14.67 10.27 7.96
C MET A 1 -13.91 10.05 6.66
N ASN A 2 -12.91 10.90 6.36
CA ASN A 2 -12.08 10.77 5.16
C ASN A 2 -10.84 9.94 5.50
N GLN A 3 -11.00 8.62 5.62
CA GLN A 3 -9.85 7.73 5.75
C GLN A 3 -9.20 7.57 4.38
N ARG A 4 -7.95 8.03 4.26
CA ARG A 4 -7.12 7.82 3.08
C ARG A 4 -6.25 6.59 3.27
N TYR A 5 -5.96 5.95 2.16
CA TYR A 5 -5.17 4.73 2.09
C TYR A 5 -3.99 4.97 1.15
N ILE A 6 -2.85 4.37 1.47
CA ILE A 6 -1.71 4.34 0.58
C ILE A 6 -1.41 2.90 0.20
N VAL A 7 -0.81 2.72 -0.97
CA VAL A 7 -0.33 1.42 -1.43
C VAL A 7 1.18 1.41 -1.30
N ILE A 8 1.70 0.40 -0.62
CA ILE A 8 3.13 0.14 -0.47
C ILE A 8 3.50 -0.96 -1.45
N THR A 9 4.53 -0.71 -2.25
CA THR A 9 5.20 -1.71 -3.08
C THR A 9 6.64 -1.85 -2.60
N ASP A 10 7.38 -2.87 -3.06
CA ASP A 10 8.79 -3.09 -2.71
C ASP A 10 9.67 -1.83 -2.82
N ASP A 11 9.40 -0.98 -3.81
CA ASP A 11 10.26 0.16 -4.14
C ASP A 11 9.64 1.51 -3.74
N LYS A 12 8.31 1.61 -3.67
CA LYS A 12 7.61 2.92 -3.60
C LYS A 12 6.33 2.91 -2.80
N PHE A 13 6.01 4.09 -2.26
CA PHE A 13 4.70 4.46 -1.74
C PHE A 13 3.87 5.17 -2.81
N SER A 14 2.58 4.82 -2.89
CA SER A 14 1.62 5.63 -3.65
C SER A 14 1.20 6.87 -2.86
N GLU A 15 0.58 7.81 -3.55
CA GLU A 15 -0.09 8.93 -2.91
C GLU A 15 -1.33 8.46 -2.09
N PRO A 16 -1.72 9.21 -1.05
CA PRO A 16 -2.95 8.93 -0.28
C PRO A 16 -4.19 9.04 -1.15
N MET A 17 -4.93 7.95 -1.27
CA MET A 17 -6.11 7.81 -2.13
C MET A 17 -7.29 7.18 -1.40
N SER A 18 -8.44 7.12 -2.06
CA SER A 18 -9.62 6.47 -1.50
C SER A 18 -9.45 4.95 -1.46
N LYS A 19 -10.20 4.26 -0.59
CA LYS A 19 -10.16 2.79 -0.49
C LYS A 19 -10.37 2.10 -1.85
N GLU A 20 -11.33 2.58 -2.62
CA GLU A 20 -11.65 2.02 -3.94
C GLU A 20 -10.51 2.20 -4.95
N GLU A 21 -9.81 3.33 -4.89
CA GLU A 21 -8.64 3.61 -5.72
C GLU A 21 -7.47 2.71 -5.33
N ALA A 22 -7.21 2.56 -4.03
CA ALA A 22 -6.15 1.68 -3.54
C ALA A 22 -6.36 0.23 -3.97
N ILE A 23 -7.61 -0.26 -3.94
CA ILE A 23 -7.97 -1.61 -4.42
C ILE A 23 -7.71 -1.74 -5.92
N LYS A 24 -8.08 -0.74 -6.73
CA LYS A 24 -7.82 -0.76 -8.17
C LYS A 24 -6.32 -0.77 -8.46
N LEU A 25 -5.55 0.04 -7.74
CA LEU A 25 -4.11 0.16 -7.89
C LEU A 25 -3.41 -1.16 -7.56
N VAL A 26 -3.76 -1.80 -6.43
CA VAL A 26 -3.19 -3.11 -6.06
C VAL A 26 -3.53 -4.18 -7.09
N LYS A 27 -4.75 -4.19 -7.65
CA LYS A 27 -5.10 -5.13 -8.72
C LYS A 27 -4.30 -4.90 -10.01
N ASP A 28 -4.02 -3.64 -10.34
CA ASP A 28 -3.17 -3.29 -11.49
C ASP A 28 -1.73 -3.74 -11.25
N TYR A 29 -1.20 -3.56 -10.05
CA TYR A 29 0.12 -4.07 -9.65
C TYR A 29 0.18 -5.59 -9.67
N ASP A 30 -0.80 -6.28 -9.10
CA ASP A 30 -0.90 -7.74 -9.10
C ASP A 30 -0.91 -8.29 -10.54
N SER A 31 -1.66 -7.65 -11.45
CA SER A 31 -1.67 -7.99 -12.88
C SER A 31 -0.32 -7.80 -13.57
N LYS A 32 0.55 -6.95 -13.02
CA LYS A 32 1.93 -6.70 -13.47
C LYS A 32 2.96 -7.56 -12.74
N GLY A 33 2.54 -8.42 -11.81
CA GLY A 33 3.41 -9.23 -10.95
C GLY A 33 4.10 -8.43 -9.84
N ILE A 34 3.58 -7.25 -9.50
CA ILE A 34 4.09 -6.40 -8.41
C ILE A 34 3.21 -6.61 -7.19
N VAL A 35 3.82 -6.94 -6.05
CA VAL A 35 3.09 -7.08 -4.79
C VAL A 35 2.82 -5.69 -4.22
N GLY A 36 1.54 -5.37 -4.04
CA GLY A 36 1.08 -4.11 -3.47
C GLY A 36 0.27 -4.33 -2.18
N TYR A 37 0.61 -3.62 -1.12
CA TYR A 37 -0.05 -3.70 0.17
C TYR A 37 -0.84 -2.42 0.45
N ILE A 38 -2.13 -2.54 0.74
CA ILE A 38 -2.96 -1.40 1.13
C ILE A 38 -2.80 -1.17 2.63
N VAL A 39 -2.40 0.03 3.02
CA VAL A 39 -2.36 0.47 4.41
C VAL A 39 -3.07 1.80 4.58
N SER A 40 -3.49 2.12 5.79
CA SER A 40 -4.05 3.43 6.13
C SER A 40 -2.96 4.51 6.08
N GLU A 41 -3.32 5.76 5.79
CA GLU A 41 -2.40 6.91 5.81
C GLU A 41 -1.62 7.02 7.13
N GLU A 42 -2.26 6.73 8.27
CA GLU A 42 -1.60 6.69 9.58
C GLU A 42 -0.51 5.63 9.69
N GLU A 43 -0.76 4.42 9.17
CA GLU A 43 0.21 3.32 9.18
C GLU A 43 1.35 3.61 8.20
N GLY A 44 1.02 4.15 7.03
CA GLY A 44 2.00 4.62 6.06
C GLY A 44 2.99 5.64 6.63
N ASN A 45 2.46 6.63 7.35
CA ASN A 45 3.27 7.64 8.03
C ASN A 45 4.15 7.07 9.15
N LYS A 46 3.73 5.97 9.81
CA LYS A 46 4.57 5.27 10.80
C LYS A 46 5.70 4.50 10.13
N ILE A 47 5.41 3.87 9.00
CA ILE A 47 6.37 3.03 8.27
C ILE A 47 7.51 3.90 7.72
N LYS A 48 7.22 5.14 7.26
CA LYS A 48 8.15 6.17 6.70
C LYS A 48 9.00 5.74 5.49
N GLU A 49 9.46 4.50 5.45
CA GLU A 49 10.27 3.91 4.39
C GLU A 49 9.76 2.50 4.07
N PRO A 50 9.71 2.08 2.79
CA PRO A 50 9.19 0.77 2.40
C PRO A 50 9.99 -0.36 3.06
N SER A 51 11.29 -0.13 3.32
CA SER A 51 12.20 -1.04 4.02
C SER A 51 11.79 -1.38 5.46
N ASN A 52 10.93 -0.57 6.08
CA ASN A 52 10.42 -0.79 7.43
C ASN A 52 9.02 -1.45 7.43
N PHE A 53 8.48 -1.75 6.25
CA PHE A 53 7.26 -2.53 6.10
C PHE A 53 7.57 -4.00 6.35
N ASN A 54 7.07 -4.53 7.46
CA ASN A 54 7.12 -5.97 7.70
C ASN A 54 6.10 -6.64 6.77
N GLU A 55 6.59 -7.16 5.64
CA GLU A 55 5.76 -7.95 4.74
C GLU A 55 5.08 -9.08 5.51
N PRO A 56 3.74 -9.18 5.47
CA PRO A 56 3.04 -10.25 6.12
C PRO A 56 3.48 -11.58 5.50
N LYS A 57 4.07 -12.45 6.31
CA LYS A 57 4.45 -13.80 5.89
C LYS A 57 3.22 -14.71 6.02
N TRP A 58 2.64 -15.09 4.89
CA TRP A 58 1.59 -16.11 4.85
C TRP A 58 2.28 -17.47 4.88
N LYS A 59 2.30 -18.10 6.06
CA LYS A 59 2.74 -19.49 6.24
C LYS A 59 1.56 -20.44 6.18
#